data_AF-U4TL70-F1
#
_entry.id   AF-U4TL70-F1
#
_cell.length_a   1.000
_cell.length_b   1.000
_cell.length_c   1.000
_cell.angle_alpha   90.00
_cell.angle_beta   90.00
_cell.angle_gamma   90.00
#
_symmetry.space_group_name_H-M   'P 1'
#
loop_
_entity.id
_entity.type
_entity.pdbx_description
1 polymer ?
#
loop_
_entity_poly.entity_id
_entity_poly.type
_entity_poly.pdbx_seq_one_letter_code
_entity_poly.pdbx_strand_id
1 'polypeptide(L)' 'MHGDWQGFFSVTLTGNWRLVFQGYDKEENKTMDKDQIILVVIKPR' A
#
# COMPACT_ATOMS: atom_id res chain seq x y z
N MET A 1 -14.17 12.84 6.62
CA MET A 1 -12.83 12.79 7.25
C MET A 1 -12.11 11.59 6.64
N HIS A 2 -11.29 11.80 5.61
CA HIS A 2 -10.45 10.75 5.03
C HIS A 2 -9.15 10.71 5.81
N GLY A 3 -8.84 9.57 6.43
CA GLY A 3 -7.56 9.41 7.13
C GLY A 3 -6.42 9.33 6.13
N ASP A 4 -5.25 9.86 6.50
CA ASP A 4 -4.04 9.95 5.66
C ASP A 4 -3.53 8.61 5.08
N TRP A 5 -4.16 7.50 5.46
CA TRP A 5 -3.82 6.12 5.14
C TRP A 5 -4.86 5.41 4.26
N GLN A 6 -5.88 6.12 3.78
CA GLN A 6 -6.85 5.56 2.83
C GLN A 6 -6.17 5.21 1.51
N GLY A 7 -6.41 4.01 1.00
CA GLY A 7 -5.77 3.50 -0.23
C GLY A 7 -4.36 2.92 -0.03
N PHE A 8 -3.95 2.65 1.21
CA PHE A 8 -2.71 1.95 1.52
C PHE A 8 -2.99 0.52 2.02
N PHE A 9 -2.07 -0.38 1.70
CA PHE A 9 -2.00 -1.70 2.29
C PHE A 9 -1.08 -1.69 3.50
N SER A 10 -1.29 -2.63 4.41
CA SER A 10 -0.47 -2.82 5.61
C SER A 10 -0.20 -4.31 5.80
N VAL A 11 1.07 -4.67 5.98
CA VAL A 11 1.49 -6.02 6.38
C VAL A 11 2.27 -5.97 7.68
N THR A 12 2.02 -6.94 8.56
CA THR A 12 2.75 -7.09 9.83
C THR A 12 4.14 -7.67 9.54
N LEU A 13 5.19 -7.01 10.05
CA LEU A 13 6.56 -7.53 9.97
C LEU A 13 6.92 -8.31 11.23
N THR A 14 6.87 -7.65 12.39
CA THR A 14 7.13 -8.25 13.71
C THR A 14 6.51 -7.40 14.81
N GLY A 15 5.91 -8.02 15.84
CA GLY A 15 5.18 -7.32 16.88
C GLY A 15 4.19 -6.30 16.32
N ASN A 16 4.34 -5.03 16.70
CA ASN A 16 3.51 -3.91 16.22
C ASN A 16 4.08 -3.18 15.00
N TRP A 17 5.20 -3.65 14.43
CA TRP A 17 5.79 -3.04 13.25
C TRP A 17 5.02 -3.44 12.00
N ARG A 18 4.55 -2.43 11.27
CA ARG A 18 3.79 -2.59 10.03
C ARG A 18 4.55 -1.93 8.89
N LEU A 19 4.67 -2.65 7.78
CA LEU A 19 5.05 -2.06 6.50
C LEU A 19 3.78 -1.53 5.84
N VAL A 20 3.80 -0.24 5.48
CA VAL A 20 2.67 0.42 4.82
C VAL A 20 3.10 0.83 3.42
N PHE A 21 2.31 0.46 2.42
CA PHE A 21 2.67 0.67 1.02
C PHE A 21 1.46 0.97 0.13
N GLN A 22 1.72 1.60 -1.01
CA GLN A 22 0.76 1.79 -2.09
C GLN A 22 1.04 0.79 -3.21
N GLY A 23 -0.03 0.19 -3.74
CA GLY A 23 0.02 -0.69 -4.90
C GLY A 23 -0.33 0.07 -6.17
N TYR A 24 0.36 -0.25 -7.25
CA TYR A 24 0.16 0.31 -8.59
C TYR A 24 -0.08 -0.81 -9.59
N ASP A 25 -1.01 -0.58 -10.52
CA ASP A 25 -1.31 -1.49 -11.61
C ASP A 25 -0.38 -1.30 -12.81
N LYS A 26 -0.64 -2.06 -13.89
CA LYS A 26 0.13 -2.01 -15.14
C LYS A 26 0.09 -0.66 -15.87
N GLU A 27 -0.89 0.18 -15.55
CA GLU A 27 -1.07 1.51 -16.13
C GLU A 27 -0.50 2.60 -15.20
N GLU A 28 0.23 2.19 -14.16
CA GLU A 28 0.78 3.06 -13.12
C GLU A 28 -0.30 3.83 -12.32
N ASN A 29 -1.53 3.32 -12.32
CA ASN A 29 -2.59 3.86 -11.48
C ASN A 29 -2.56 3.21 -10.10
N LYS A 30 -2.91 3.99 -9.07
CA LYS A 30 -3.09 3.45 -7.72
C LYS A 30 -4.26 2.48 -7.72
N THR A 31 -4.02 1.27 -7.24
CA THR A 31 -5.05 0.23 -7.13
C THR A 31 -5.15 -0.29 -5.71
N MET A 32 -6.37 -0.62 -5.30
CA MET A 32 -6.66 -1.37 -4.07
C MET A 32 -6.98 -2.84 -4.34
N ASP A 33 -6.97 -3.26 -5.60
CA ASP A 33 -7.11 -4.67 -5.98
C ASP A 33 -5.73 -5.33 -5.92
N LYS A 34 -5.56 -6.24 -4.94
CA LYS A 34 -4.30 -6.93 -4.70
C LYS A 34 -3.81 -7.71 -5.91
N ASP A 35 -4.73 -8.29 -6.69
CA ASP A 35 -4.38 -9.16 -7.82
C ASP A 35 -3.91 -8.36 -9.04
N GLN A 36 -4.09 -7.04 -9.02
CA GLN A 36 -3.64 -6.12 -10.07
C GLN A 36 -2.32 -5.42 -9.75
N ILE A 37 -1.81 -5.54 -8.53
CA ILE A 37 -0.59 -4.85 -8.09
C ILE A 37 0.62 -5.49 -8.75
N ILE A 38 1.33 -4.71 -9.57
CA ILE A 38 2.62 -5.10 -10.14
C ILE A 38 3.80 -4.33 -9.54
N LEU A 39 3.52 -3.17 -8.92
CA LEU A 39 4.53 -2.31 -8.33
C LEU A 39 4.08 -1.83 -6.95
N VAL A 40 5.01 -1.84 -6.01
CA VAL A 40 4.79 -1.45 -4.61
C VAL A 40 5.70 -0.29 -4.26
N VAL A 41 5.11 0.81 -3.80
CA VAL A 41 5.86 1.96 -3.25
C VAL A 41 5.71 1.97 -1.74
N ILE A 42 6.82 1.76 -1.04
CA ILE A 42 6.88 1.86 0.42
C ILE A 42 6.94 3.34 0.77
N LYS A 43 6.02 3.81 1.62
CA LYS A 43 6.05 5.20 2.09
C LYS A 43 7.10 5.28 3.22
N PRO A 44 8.23 6.00 3.03
CA PRO A 44 9.10 6.29 4.15
C PRO A 44 8.36 7.22 5.12
N ARG A 45 8.56 7.00 6.43
CA ARG A 45 8.01 7.85 7.48
C ARG A 45 8.63 9.24 7.46
#